data_AF-A0A9E7JC30-F1
#
_entry.id   AF-A0A9E7JC30-F1
#
_cell.length_a   1.000
_cell.length_b   1.000
_cell.length_c   1.000
_cell.angle_alpha   90.00
_cell.angle_beta   90.00
_cell.angle_gamma   90.00
#
_symmetry.space_group_name_H-M   'P 1'
#
loop_
_entity.id
_entity.type
_entity.pdbx_description
1 polymer ?
#
loop_
_entity_poly.entity_id
_entity_poly.type
_entity_poly.pdbx_seq_one_letter_code
_entity_poly.pdbx_strand_id
1 'polypeptide(L)'
;MGSESGIAGLSCRYLSITSSSNKTDEFLGGVNFASGGGGVLDSTNKDQCISFNKQIDYYSAVYAALVQQLGSAQAQAHLSTSIFAFVIGSNDILNYVKSSSANKLKNPPQQFVDSLISSLRGQLKASRVQKSYS
;
A
#
# COMPACT_ATOMS: atom_id res chain seq x y z
N MET A 1 -11.09 30.48 -23.36
CA MET A 1 -9.69 30.91 -23.09
C MET A 1 -9.40 30.74 -21.61
N GLY A 2 -8.33 30.00 -21.29
CA GLY A 2 -7.82 29.76 -19.92
C GLY A 2 -8.16 28.35 -19.38
N SER A 3 -7.65 27.28 -19.98
CA SER A 3 -6.34 26.63 -19.76
C SER A 3 -6.29 25.71 -18.54
N GLU A 4 -5.97 24.45 -18.85
CA GLU A 4 -5.84 23.27 -18.00
C GLU A 4 -4.90 23.45 -16.81
N SER A 5 -5.14 22.70 -15.74
CA SER A 5 -4.10 22.24 -14.82
C SER A 5 -4.50 20.87 -14.30
N GLY A 6 -3.87 19.86 -14.89
CA GLY A 6 -4.13 18.46 -14.63
C GLY A 6 -3.72 18.05 -13.22
N ILE A 7 -4.59 17.26 -12.61
CA ILE A 7 -4.18 16.21 -11.70
C ILE A 7 -4.87 14.93 -12.17
N ALA A 8 -4.27 14.30 -13.17
CA ALA A 8 -4.47 12.87 -13.41
C ALA A 8 -3.84 12.12 -12.22
N GLY A 9 -4.54 12.17 -11.07
CA GLY A 9 -4.18 11.41 -9.88
C GLY A 9 -4.46 9.93 -10.15
N LEU A 10 -3.43 9.23 -10.64
CA LEU A 10 -3.23 7.78 -10.58
C LEU A 10 -4.51 6.99 -10.32
N SER A 11 -5.24 6.65 -11.39
CA SER A 11 -6.26 5.60 -11.33
C SER A 11 -5.64 4.38 -10.62
N CYS A 12 -6.20 4.01 -9.47
CA CYS A 12 -5.75 2.90 -8.66
C CYS A 12 -5.88 1.63 -9.52
N ARG A 13 -4.77 1.22 -10.15
CA ARG A 13 -4.80 0.23 -11.24
C ARG A 13 -5.37 -1.10 -10.77
N TYR A 14 -5.22 -1.46 -9.49
CA TYR A 14 -5.87 -2.65 -8.93
C TYR A 14 -7.41 -2.59 -8.93
N LEU A 15 -8.01 -1.42 -8.68
CA LEU A 15 -9.48 -1.24 -8.67
C LEU A 15 -10.07 -1.06 -10.07
N SER A 16 -9.25 -0.65 -11.05
CA SER A 16 -9.66 -0.44 -12.44
C SER A 16 -9.67 -1.72 -13.28
N ILE A 17 -9.29 -2.88 -12.72
CA ILE A 17 -9.27 -4.17 -13.42
C ILE A 17 -10.70 -4.72 -13.46
N THR A 18 -11.57 -4.04 -14.21
CA THR A 18 -12.92 -4.50 -14.53
C THR A 18 -13.04 -4.64 -16.04
N SER A 19 -13.21 -5.89 -16.49
CA SER A 19 -13.68 -6.31 -17.83
C SER A 19 -12.66 -6.67 -18.93
N SER A 20 -11.69 -7.54 -18.65
CA SER A 20 -11.04 -8.35 -19.70
C SER A 20 -10.56 -9.71 -19.16
N SER A 21 -10.43 -10.69 -20.06
CA SER A 21 -10.43 -12.14 -19.76
C SER A 21 -9.18 -12.69 -19.08
N ASN A 22 -8.09 -11.92 -18.93
CA ASN A 22 -6.82 -12.42 -18.35
C ASN A 22 -6.25 -11.46 -17.29
N LYS A 23 -6.94 -11.32 -16.14
CA LYS A 23 -6.51 -10.45 -15.01
C LYS A 23 -5.07 -10.72 -14.55
N THR A 24 -4.63 -11.96 -14.63
CA THR A 24 -3.31 -12.38 -14.15
C THR A 24 -2.18 -11.97 -15.09
N ASP A 25 -2.44 -11.86 -16.40
CA ASP A 25 -1.44 -11.37 -17.35
C ASP A 25 -1.13 -9.89 -17.08
N GLU A 26 -2.13 -9.11 -16.64
CA GLU A 26 -1.90 -7.74 -16.14
C GLU A 26 -1.09 -7.72 -14.84
N PHE A 27 -1.30 -8.69 -13.95
CA PHE A 27 -0.52 -8.79 -12.71
C PHE A 27 0.97 -9.09 -12.96
N LEU A 28 1.29 -9.87 -13.99
CA LEU A 28 2.67 -10.14 -14.40
C LEU A 28 3.39 -8.89 -14.92
N GLY A 29 2.66 -7.90 -15.42
CA GLY A 29 3.18 -6.61 -15.86
C GLY A 29 3.38 -5.57 -14.75
N GLY A 30 2.96 -5.89 -13.52
CA GLY A 30 3.06 -5.02 -12.35
C GLY A 30 1.75 -4.32 -11.99
N VAL A 31 1.53 -4.17 -10.68
CA VAL A 31 0.28 -3.65 -10.10
C VAL A 31 0.59 -2.48 -9.17
N ASN A 32 -0.26 -1.45 -9.20
CA ASN A 32 -0.19 -0.32 -8.28
C ASN A 32 -1.36 -0.37 -7.30
N PHE A 33 -1.04 -0.50 -6.01
CA PHE A 33 -1.99 -0.49 -4.91
C PHE A 33 -2.04 0.84 -4.15
N ALA A 34 -1.17 1.79 -4.49
CA ALA A 34 -1.06 3.05 -3.77
C ALA A 34 -2.34 3.87 -3.82
N SER A 35 -2.61 4.60 -2.74
CA SER A 35 -3.75 5.49 -2.62
C SER A 35 -3.29 6.84 -2.09
N GLY A 36 -3.71 7.92 -2.77
CA GLY A 36 -3.54 9.27 -2.27
C GLY A 36 -4.21 9.43 -0.91
N GLY A 37 -3.54 10.13 0.01
CA GLY A 37 -4.02 10.27 1.39
C GLY A 37 -3.75 9.06 2.30
N GLY A 38 -3.30 7.92 1.76
CA GLY A 38 -2.96 6.74 2.56
C GLY A 38 -1.83 6.99 3.55
N GLY A 39 -1.88 6.31 4.69
CA GLY A 39 -0.85 6.33 5.72
C GLY A 39 -0.49 4.94 6.24
N VAL A 40 0.55 4.91 7.08
CA VAL A 40 0.96 3.72 7.83
C VAL A 40 -0.13 3.34 8.85
N LEU A 41 -0.76 4.35 9.47
CA LEU A 41 -1.87 4.14 10.40
C LEU A 41 -3.19 4.03 9.64
N ASP A 42 -4.02 3.05 10.00
CA ASP A 42 -5.35 2.88 9.39
C ASP A 42 -6.31 4.03 9.68
N SER A 43 -6.02 4.85 10.69
CA SER A 43 -6.77 6.07 11.00
C SER A 43 -6.41 7.25 10.10
N THR A 44 -5.30 7.19 9.36
CA THR A 44 -4.87 8.28 8.49
C THR A 44 -5.84 8.45 7.34
N ASN A 45 -6.51 9.61 7.30
CA ASN A 45 -7.54 9.95 6.31
C ASN A 45 -8.57 8.83 6.13
N LYS A 46 -8.99 8.26 7.26
CA LYS A 46 -9.94 7.15 7.32
C LYS A 46 -11.16 7.45 6.45
N ASP A 47 -11.62 6.43 5.73
CA ASP A 47 -12.78 6.45 4.83
C ASP A 47 -12.62 7.33 3.57
N GLN A 48 -11.47 7.99 3.39
CA GLN A 48 -11.14 8.81 2.21
C GLN A 48 -9.99 8.22 1.38
N CYS A 49 -9.34 7.16 1.87
CA CYS A 49 -8.20 6.54 1.21
C CYS A 49 -8.14 5.02 1.50
N ILE A 50 -7.26 4.33 0.77
CA ILE A 50 -6.94 2.92 1.02
C ILE A 50 -5.74 2.89 1.96
N SER A 51 -5.93 2.39 3.19
CA SER A 51 -4.87 2.29 4.18
C SER A 51 -3.78 1.31 3.76
N PHE A 52 -2.57 1.44 4.30
CA PHE A 52 -1.46 0.56 3.90
C PHE A 52 -1.74 -0.93 4.21
N ASN A 53 -2.44 -1.25 5.31
CA ASN A 53 -2.90 -2.62 5.57
C ASN A 53 -3.80 -3.12 4.44
N LYS A 54 -4.73 -2.30 3.96
CA LYS A 54 -5.60 -2.69 2.86
C LYS A 54 -4.86 -2.84 1.53
N GLN A 55 -3.82 -2.04 1.30
CA GLN A 55 -2.93 -2.22 0.15
C GLN A 55 -2.18 -3.57 0.22
N ILE A 56 -1.77 -4.00 1.41
CA ILE A 56 -1.16 -5.32 1.64
C ILE A 56 -2.16 -6.46 1.40
N ASP A 57 -3.44 -6.29 1.81
CA ASP A 57 -4.49 -7.27 1.49
C ASP A 57 -4.67 -7.45 -0.01
N TYR A 58 -4.68 -6.34 -0.78
CA TYR A 58 -4.78 -6.39 -2.24
C TYR A 58 -3.57 -7.06 -2.89
N TYR A 59 -2.37 -6.76 -2.40
CA TYR A 59 -1.17 -7.49 -2.83
C TYR A 59 -1.31 -9.00 -2.56
N SER A 60 -1.81 -9.39 -1.39
CA SER A 60 -2.00 -10.80 -1.03
C SER A 60 -3.01 -11.50 -1.94
N ALA A 61 -4.07 -10.80 -2.37
CA ALA A 61 -5.03 -11.30 -3.35
C ALA A 61 -4.41 -11.49 -4.75
N VAL A 62 -3.57 -10.55 -5.19
CA VAL A 62 -2.81 -10.68 -6.45
C VAL A 62 -1.85 -11.85 -6.39
N TYR A 63 -1.13 -12.01 -5.28
CA TYR A 63 -0.24 -13.16 -5.10
C TYR A 63 -1.00 -14.48 -5.18
N ALA A 64 -2.15 -14.59 -4.51
CA ALA A 64 -2.99 -15.78 -4.58
C ALA A 64 -3.44 -16.09 -6.02
N ALA A 65 -3.81 -15.08 -6.81
CA ALA A 65 -4.15 -15.25 -8.22
C ALA A 65 -2.96 -15.71 -9.07
N LEU A 66 -1.77 -15.15 -8.84
CA LEU A 66 -0.54 -15.60 -9.49
C LEU A 66 -0.20 -17.06 -9.15
N VAL A 67 -0.36 -17.45 -7.89
CA VAL A 67 -0.17 -18.85 -7.45
C VAL A 67 -1.18 -19.78 -8.13
N GLN A 68 -2.44 -19.38 -8.27
CA GLN A 68 -3.46 -20.19 -8.95
C GLN A 68 -3.14 -20.42 -10.43
N GLN A 69 -2.55 -19.43 -11.11
CA GLN A 69 -2.24 -19.53 -12.54
C GLN A 69 -0.89 -20.19 -12.83
N LEU A 70 0.16 -19.80 -12.10
CA LEU A 70 1.53 -20.21 -12.38
C LEU A 70 1.99 -21.39 -11.53
N GLY A 71 1.31 -21.66 -10.42
CA GLY A 71 1.79 -22.50 -9.33
C GLY A 71 2.73 -21.73 -8.39
N SER A 72 2.83 -22.23 -7.14
CA SER A 72 3.56 -21.57 -6.06
C SER A 72 5.03 -21.25 -6.40
N ALA A 73 5.75 -22.23 -6.95
CA ALA A 73 7.17 -22.08 -7.27
C ALA A 73 7.42 -20.98 -8.31
N GLN A 74 6.60 -20.92 -9.37
CA GLN A 74 6.76 -19.91 -10.43
C GLN A 74 6.30 -18.53 -9.99
N ALA A 75 5.22 -18.44 -9.19
CA ALA A 75 4.80 -17.18 -8.58
C ALA A 75 5.90 -16.61 -7.66
N GLN A 76 6.53 -17.46 -6.85
CA GLN A 76 7.64 -17.06 -5.98
C GLN A 76 8.89 -16.66 -6.78
N ALA A 77 9.23 -17.39 -7.84
CA ALA A 77 10.34 -17.05 -8.74
C ALA A 77 10.11 -15.68 -9.39
N HIS A 78 8.90 -15.44 -9.91
CA HIS A 78 8.51 -14.14 -10.48
C HIS A 78 8.72 -13.01 -9.45
N LEU A 79 8.12 -13.14 -8.25
CA LEU A 79 8.26 -12.13 -7.19
C LEU A 79 9.70 -11.93 -6.71
N SER A 80 10.55 -12.97 -6.77
CA SER A 80 11.97 -12.86 -6.38
C SER A 80 12.78 -11.93 -7.28
N THR A 81 12.31 -11.74 -8.51
CA THR A 81 12.92 -10.84 -9.51
C THR A 81 12.17 -9.51 -9.66
N SER A 82 11.01 -9.38 -9.02
CA SER A 82 10.21 -8.15 -9.03
C SER A 82 10.81 -7.07 -8.12
N ILE A 83 10.53 -5.81 -8.46
CA ILE A 83 10.87 -4.64 -7.65
C ILE A 83 9.62 -4.18 -6.89
N PHE A 84 9.79 -3.92 -5.59
CA PHE A 84 8.72 -3.40 -4.73
C PHE A 84 9.06 -1.99 -4.27
N ALA A 85 8.17 -1.04 -4.54
CA ALA A 85 8.30 0.34 -4.09
C ALA A 85 7.21 0.66 -3.06
N PHE A 86 7.61 1.25 -1.93
CA PHE A 86 6.71 1.69 -0.87
C PHE A 86 6.98 3.16 -0.57
N VAL A 87 5.96 4.01 -0.75
CA VAL A 87 6.03 5.44 -0.43
C VAL A 87 4.84 5.77 0.45
N ILE A 88 5.06 5.80 1.76
CA ILE A 88 4.01 5.91 2.79
C ILE A 88 4.56 6.63 4.02
N GLY A 89 3.69 7.18 4.88
CA GLY A 89 4.07 7.85 6.13
C GLY A 89 3.94 9.37 6.13
N SER A 90 4.01 10.01 4.96
CA SER A 90 3.96 11.47 4.85
C SER A 90 2.62 12.05 5.34
N ASN A 91 1.51 11.38 5.04
CA ASN A 91 0.18 11.79 5.53
C ASN A 91 0.05 11.63 7.05
N ASP A 92 0.67 10.60 7.65
CA ASP A 92 0.68 10.41 9.10
C ASP A 92 1.43 11.57 9.80
N ILE A 93 2.61 11.94 9.27
CA ILE A 93 3.37 13.11 9.77
C ILE A 93 2.57 14.40 9.60
N LEU A 94 1.95 14.62 8.43
CA LEU A 94 1.16 15.82 8.16
C LEU A 94 -0.03 15.96 9.14
N ASN A 95 -0.74 14.86 9.38
CA ASN A 95 -1.87 14.83 10.32
C ASN A 95 -1.40 15.07 11.77
N TYR A 96 -0.25 14.49 12.15
CA TYR A 96 0.36 14.76 13.46
C TYR A 96 0.76 16.22 13.63
N VAL A 97 1.40 16.83 12.64
CA VAL A 97 1.80 18.24 12.68
C VAL A 97 0.58 19.16 12.82
N LYS A 98 -0.51 18.85 12.12
CA LYS A 98 -1.79 19.58 12.20
C LYS A 98 -2.61 19.31 13.46
N SER A 99 -2.24 18.30 14.27
CA SER A 99 -2.99 17.94 15.49
C SER A 99 -2.94 19.04 16.56
N SER A 100 -3.80 18.95 17.58
CA SER A 100 -3.80 19.90 18.69
C SER A 100 -2.53 19.79 19.56
N SER A 101 -2.16 20.86 20.26
CA SER A 101 -1.04 20.84 21.22
C SER A 101 -1.26 19.81 22.33
N ALA A 102 -2.50 19.62 22.77
CA ALA A 102 -2.85 18.58 23.75
C ALA A 102 -2.54 17.16 23.23
N ASN A 103 -2.77 16.89 21.94
CA ASN A 103 -2.42 15.60 21.33
C ASN A 103 -0.90 15.43 21.24
N LYS A 104 -0.15 16.49 20.89
CA LYS A 104 1.32 16.46 20.86
C LYS A 104 1.95 16.32 22.25
N LEU A 105 1.31 16.81 23.31
CA LEU A 105 1.75 16.60 24.69
C LEU A 105 1.55 15.14 25.12
N LYS A 106 0.41 14.53 24.75
CA LYS A 106 0.11 13.12 25.04
C LYS A 106 0.94 12.15 24.23
N ASN A 107 1.28 12.51 22.99
CA ASN A 107 2.09 11.72 22.10
C ASN A 107 3.22 12.59 21.53
N PRO A 108 4.33 12.74 22.26
CA PRO A 108 5.46 13.55 21.82
C PRO A 108 6.02 13.09 20.47
N PRO A 109 6.67 14.00 19.71
CA PRO A 109 7.10 13.71 18.34
C PRO A 109 7.93 12.43 18.18
N GLN A 110 8.87 12.18 19.10
CA GLN A 110 9.70 10.98 19.06
C GLN A 110 8.88 9.70 19.25
N GLN A 111 7.98 9.67 20.23
CA GLN A 111 7.11 8.51 20.49
C GLN A 111 6.18 8.24 19.30
N PHE A 112 5.66 9.29 18.67
CA PHE A 112 4.86 9.16 17.46
C PHE A 112 5.65 8.54 16.31
N VAL A 113 6.86 9.06 16.03
CA VAL A 113 7.73 8.53 14.95
C VAL A 113 8.15 7.08 15.24
N ASP A 114 8.51 6.77 16.49
CA ASP A 114 8.89 5.41 16.88
C ASP A 114 7.72 4.43 16.70
N SER A 115 6.50 4.84 17.07
CA SER A 115 5.29 4.06 16.83
C SER A 115 5.05 3.86 15.33
N LEU A 116 5.22 4.90 14.51
CA LEU A 116 5.05 4.83 13.06
C LEU A 116 6.05 3.84 12.42
N ILE A 117 7.32 3.91 12.81
CA ILE A 117 8.38 2.99 12.36
C ILE A 117 8.05 1.55 12.79
N SER A 118 7.58 1.36 14.02
CA SER A 118 7.22 0.05 14.55
C SER A 118 6.07 -0.57 13.74
N SER A 119 5.00 0.19 13.50
CA SER A 119 3.86 -0.24 12.68
C SER A 119 4.28 -0.57 11.25
N LEU A 120 5.01 0.33 10.58
CA LEU A 120 5.49 0.12 9.21
C LEU A 120 6.37 -1.13 9.12
N ARG A 121 7.26 -1.35 10.09
CA ARG A 121 8.09 -2.55 10.15
C ARG A 121 7.23 -3.82 10.29
N GLY A 122 6.18 -3.79 11.10
CA GLY A 122 5.24 -4.91 11.25
C GLY A 122 4.54 -5.22 9.92
N GLN A 123 4.02 -4.20 9.25
CA GLN A 123 3.33 -4.30 7.97
C GLN A 123 4.23 -4.85 6.86
N LEU A 124 5.47 -4.37 6.75
CA LEU A 124 6.46 -4.87 5.79
C LEU A 124 6.96 -6.29 6.09
N LYS A 125 6.88 -6.74 7.36
CA LYS A 125 7.13 -8.15 7.69
C LYS A 125 5.94 -9.02 7.28
N ALA A 126 4.71 -8.58 7.54
CA ALA A 126 3.51 -9.30 7.12
C ALA A 126 3.47 -9.51 5.59
N SER A 127 3.87 -8.50 4.80
CA SER A 127 3.99 -8.65 3.34
C SER A 127 5.08 -9.65 2.91
N ARG A 128 6.09 -9.93 3.75
CA ARG A 128 7.12 -10.95 3.52
C ARG A 128 6.74 -12.35 3.98
N VAL A 129 5.80 -12.51 4.92
CA VAL A 129 5.43 -13.83 5.50
C VAL A 129 4.84 -14.79 4.47
N GLN A 130 4.44 -14.31 3.28
CA GLN A 130 4.03 -15.19 2.17
C GLN A 130 5.19 -15.99 1.54
N LYS A 131 6.44 -15.83 2.00
CA LYS A 131 7.58 -16.70 1.64
C LYS A 131 7.72 -17.98 2.47
N SER A 132 6.98 -18.15 3.58
CA SER A 132 7.31 -19.19 4.58
C SER A 132 6.31 -20.34 4.73
N TYR A 133 5.28 -20.45 3.89
CA TYR A 133 4.47 -21.66 3.84
C TYR A 133 4.89 -22.49 2.63
N SER A 134 5.76 -23.46 2.91
CA SER A 134 6.20 -24.51 1.99
C SER A 134 6.03 -25.86 2.65
#